data_AF-A0A7J2S3N8-F1
#
_entry.id   AF-A0A7J2S3N8-F1
#
_cell.length_a   1.000
_cell.length_b   1.000
_cell.length_c   1.000
_cell.angle_alpha   90.00
_cell.angle_beta   90.00
_cell.angle_gamma   90.00
#
_symmetry.space_group_name_H-M   'P 1'
#
loop_
_entity.id
_entity.type
_entity.pdbx_description
1 polymer ?
#
loop_
_entity_poly.entity_id
_entity_poly.type
_entity_poly.pdbx_seq_one_letter_code
_entity_poly.pdbx_strand_id
1 'polypeptide(L)'
;MVKKIGSSFIKTASKTQENKIIENAKKVLENPFSILPDCGNKSCRKCYFDGVRNKIKKLFRYADNRDKLEKLSKRKDLIGAIAGVMTIAHSEKAPYLASVNINGKELKYAVRGKADKKKLIALEYINNPLLRLLGIGDIALKKKLHIYSWDKGFVCTGLEGKPPEEFIEFLAGNIGLRKLDDKTFTCAHINKKEESELGCLKIKWMYNGVDFLICKKCATGNTFSKISKYMIEPDQNRSLDVKVMPSIIKSCKNKCSNCVKKDLENLETKFLDEYFRGIISDHELIEKNEKEMIEKIKNMNRRLFILDGNCFGDDPSAFIKILHPNDMEKVSIEFILDKLQTPLIVSNMTANKLLELFWKEYGLPFLEEILDDKDIAHE
;
A
#
# COMPACT_ATOMS: atom_id res chain seq x y z
N MET A 1 -2.34 11.14 -1.93
CA MET A 1 -2.64 12.61 -1.90
C MET A 1 -3.85 12.88 -0.99
N VAL A 2 -3.76 13.81 -0.03
CA VAL A 2 -4.85 14.17 0.92
C VAL A 2 -6.10 14.58 0.13
N LYS A 3 -7.13 13.72 0.13
CA LYS A 3 -8.16 13.71 -0.92
C LYS A 3 -9.35 14.64 -0.73
N LYS A 4 -9.53 15.30 0.41
CA LYS A 4 -10.53 16.38 0.57
C LYS A 4 -10.30 17.10 1.89
N ILE A 5 -10.42 18.42 1.86
CA ILE A 5 -10.37 19.27 3.05
C ILE A 5 -11.76 19.88 3.22
N GLY A 6 -12.50 19.45 4.25
CA GLY A 6 -13.87 19.91 4.54
C GLY A 6 -13.99 21.39 4.93
N SER A 7 -15.23 21.85 5.14
CA SER A 7 -15.59 23.19 5.63
C SER A 7 -15.14 23.39 7.08
N SER A 8 -14.81 24.62 7.44
CA SER A 8 -14.28 24.96 8.76
C SER A 8 -15.34 25.50 9.71
N PHE A 9 -15.40 24.95 10.92
CA PHE A 9 -16.19 25.47 12.03
C PHE A 9 -15.26 26.07 13.09
N ILE A 10 -15.67 27.20 13.68
CA ILE A 10 -14.94 27.88 14.75
C ILE A 10 -15.28 27.19 16.08
N LYS A 11 -14.29 26.66 16.79
CA LYS A 11 -14.45 26.03 18.11
C LYS A 11 -13.28 26.43 19.01
N THR A 12 -13.52 26.51 20.32
CA THR A 12 -12.45 26.65 21.33
C THR A 12 -11.58 25.38 21.35
N ALA A 13 -10.25 25.50 21.44
CA ALA A 13 -9.38 24.35 21.68
C ALA A 13 -9.21 24.04 23.15
N SER A 14 -8.75 22.82 23.42
CA SER A 14 -8.10 22.53 24.70
C SER A 14 -6.83 23.37 24.83
N LYS A 15 -6.51 23.77 26.06
CA LYS A 15 -5.29 24.53 26.39
C LYS A 15 -4.02 23.81 25.93
N THR A 16 -4.02 22.47 25.95
CA THR A 16 -2.93 21.64 25.42
C THR A 16 -2.68 21.86 23.93
N GLN A 17 -3.74 21.98 23.12
CA GLN A 17 -3.60 22.14 21.67
C GLN A 17 -3.15 23.56 21.32
N GLU A 18 -3.64 24.58 22.04
CA GLU A 18 -3.15 25.95 21.92
C GLU A 18 -1.66 26.05 22.24
N ASN A 19 -1.23 25.48 23.38
CA ASN A 19 0.17 25.47 23.78
C ASN A 19 1.07 24.82 22.71
N LYS A 20 0.61 23.73 22.09
CA LYS A 20 1.35 23.04 21.02
C LYS A 20 1.49 23.88 19.76
N ILE A 21 0.44 24.63 19.39
CA ILE A 21 0.48 25.56 18.25
C ILE A 21 1.48 26.69 18.54
N ILE A 22 1.46 27.26 19.75
CA ILE A 22 2.40 28.32 20.16
C ILE A 22 3.84 27.80 20.17
N GLU A 23 4.08 26.60 20.70
CA GLU A 23 5.41 25.98 20.73
C GLU A 23 5.97 25.77 19.31
N ASN A 24 5.14 25.24 18.40
CA ASN A 24 5.54 25.09 17.00
C ASN A 24 5.73 26.46 16.32
N ALA A 25 4.93 27.47 16.66
CA ALA A 25 5.12 28.83 16.16
C ALA A 25 6.46 29.43 16.62
N LYS A 26 6.89 29.19 17.86
CA LYS A 26 8.21 29.58 18.36
C LYS A 26 9.34 28.91 17.57
N LYS A 27 9.23 27.62 17.26
CA LYS A 27 10.20 26.91 16.39
C LYS A 27 10.27 27.51 14.98
N VAL A 28 9.12 27.93 14.42
CA VAL A 28 9.07 28.63 13.12
C VAL A 28 9.71 30.02 13.22
N LEU A 29 9.52 30.73 14.33
CA LEU A 29 10.18 32.01 14.59
C LEU A 29 11.69 31.84 14.70
N GLU A 30 12.19 30.82 15.39
CA GLU A 30 13.62 30.53 15.52
C GLU A 30 14.26 30.11 14.18
N ASN A 31 13.59 29.23 13.44
CA ASN A 31 14.07 28.73 12.15
C ASN A 31 12.92 28.56 11.15
N PRO A 32 12.58 29.60 10.36
CA PRO A 32 11.53 29.53 9.36
C PRO A 32 11.90 28.68 8.14
N PHE A 33 13.16 28.24 8.01
CA PHE A 33 13.59 27.38 6.91
C PHE A 33 13.21 25.91 7.12
N SER A 34 12.80 25.52 8.33
CA SER A 34 12.35 24.16 8.67
C SER A 34 11.15 23.67 7.85
N ILE A 35 10.37 24.58 7.26
CA ILE A 35 9.26 24.25 6.33
C ILE A 35 9.74 23.81 4.95
N LEU A 36 11.02 23.98 4.63
CA LEU A 36 11.61 23.56 3.37
C LEU A 36 12.37 22.26 3.56
N PRO A 37 12.26 21.32 2.60
CA PRO A 37 13.04 20.11 2.65
C PRO A 37 14.51 20.39 2.38
N ASP A 38 15.37 19.53 2.92
CA ASP A 38 16.79 19.48 2.60
C ASP A 38 17.00 18.93 1.19
N CYS A 39 18.12 19.32 0.58
CA CYS A 39 18.49 18.84 -0.75
C CYS A 39 19.18 17.48 -0.62
N GLY A 40 18.46 16.40 -0.91
CA GLY A 40 18.99 15.03 -0.84
C GLY A 40 19.80 14.63 -2.08
N ASN A 41 19.59 15.33 -3.20
CA ASN A 41 20.30 15.04 -4.43
C ASN A 41 21.47 16.01 -4.63
N LYS A 42 22.70 15.49 -4.59
CA LYS A 42 23.94 16.25 -4.82
C LYS A 42 24.16 16.62 -6.30
N SER A 43 23.46 15.98 -7.23
CA SER A 43 23.59 16.22 -8.68
C SER A 43 22.79 17.46 -9.16
N CYS A 44 21.94 18.02 -8.30
CA CYS A 44 21.16 19.20 -8.62
C CYS A 44 22.06 20.43 -8.77
N ARG A 45 22.15 20.99 -10.00
CA ARG A 45 22.87 22.25 -10.28
C ARG A 45 22.34 23.44 -9.47
N LYS A 46 21.06 23.41 -9.10
CA LYS A 46 20.38 24.45 -8.30
C LYS A 46 19.21 23.86 -7.54
N CYS A 47 18.96 24.35 -6.32
CA CYS A 47 17.82 23.89 -5.54
C CYS A 47 16.53 24.58 -6.01
N TYR A 48 15.49 23.77 -6.27
CA TYR A 48 14.17 24.27 -6.69
C TYR A 48 13.49 25.17 -5.63
N PHE A 49 13.95 25.11 -4.38
CA PHE A 49 13.48 25.93 -3.28
C PHE A 49 14.30 27.21 -3.03
N ASP A 50 15.36 27.49 -3.79
CA ASP A 50 16.21 28.67 -3.59
C ASP A 50 15.42 29.99 -3.64
N GLY A 51 14.49 30.09 -4.59
CA GLY A 51 13.62 31.26 -4.71
C GLY A 51 12.73 31.47 -3.48
N VAL A 52 12.25 30.37 -2.87
CA VAL A 52 11.46 30.41 -1.64
C VAL A 52 12.36 30.75 -0.45
N ARG A 53 13.51 30.11 -0.34
CA ARG A 53 14.53 30.35 0.69
C ARG A 53 14.95 31.82 0.72
N ASN A 54 15.17 32.45 -0.43
CA ASN A 54 15.49 33.88 -0.51
C ASN A 54 14.35 34.78 -0.05
N LYS A 55 13.09 34.43 -0.32
CA LYS A 55 11.94 35.17 0.21
C LYS A 55 11.82 35.02 1.73
N ILE A 56 12.07 33.82 2.27
CA ILE A 56 12.11 33.58 3.72
C ILE A 56 13.23 34.39 4.36
N LYS A 57 14.45 34.40 3.80
CA LYS A 57 15.57 35.25 4.26
C LYS A 57 15.19 36.73 4.35
N LYS A 58 14.46 37.26 3.35
CA LYS A 58 14.00 38.65 3.35
C LYS A 58 12.95 38.92 4.43
N LEU A 59 12.02 37.99 4.65
CA LEU A 59 11.02 38.08 5.72
C LEU A 59 11.68 38.03 7.10
N PHE A 60 12.67 37.16 7.28
CA PHE A 60 13.31 36.92 8.57
C PHE A 60 14.05 38.14 9.14
N ARG A 61 14.45 39.09 8.27
CA ARG A 61 14.97 40.41 8.70
C ARG A 61 13.98 41.23 9.52
N TYR A 62 12.70 40.87 9.47
CA TYR A 62 11.62 41.52 10.20
C TYR A 62 11.04 40.61 11.29
N ALA A 63 11.76 39.56 11.70
CA ALA A 63 11.27 38.58 12.68
C ALA A 63 10.80 39.24 13.98
N ASP A 64 11.47 40.30 14.45
CA ASP A 64 11.11 41.02 15.68
C ASP A 64 10.16 42.21 15.45
N ASN A 65 9.83 42.53 14.20
CA ASN A 65 8.97 43.66 13.87
C ASN A 65 7.51 43.21 13.71
N ARG A 66 6.76 43.25 14.82
CA ARG A 66 5.35 42.82 14.90
C ARG A 66 4.45 43.47 13.85
N ASP A 67 4.55 44.79 13.66
CA ASP A 67 3.73 45.53 12.69
C ASP A 67 4.04 45.10 11.24
N LYS A 68 5.31 44.83 10.95
CA LYS A 68 5.71 44.38 9.62
C LYS A 68 5.25 42.95 9.36
N LEU A 69 5.37 42.06 10.36
CA LEU A 69 4.83 40.70 10.27
C LEU A 69 3.32 40.73 10.05
N GLU A 70 2.58 41.59 10.73
CA GLU A 70 1.13 41.74 10.53
C GLU A 70 0.76 42.23 9.13
N LYS A 71 1.56 43.14 8.55
CA LYS A 71 1.37 43.54 7.16
C LYS A 71 1.67 42.40 6.20
N LEU A 72 2.72 41.62 6.45
CA LEU A 72 3.12 40.48 5.62
C LEU A 72 2.15 39.30 5.71
N SER A 73 1.52 39.08 6.86
CA SER A 73 0.54 37.99 7.11
C SER A 73 -0.70 38.09 6.21
N LYS A 74 -0.97 39.28 5.65
CA LYS A 74 -2.05 39.52 4.68
C LYS A 74 -1.80 38.91 3.31
N ARG A 75 -0.59 38.40 3.02
CA ARG A 75 -0.29 37.67 1.78
C ARG A 75 -0.95 36.29 1.80
N LYS A 76 -1.32 35.79 0.62
CA LYS A 76 -1.96 34.47 0.46
C LYS A 76 -0.95 33.30 0.34
N ASP A 77 0.34 33.61 0.19
CA ASP A 77 1.39 32.63 -0.08
C ASP A 77 2.11 32.14 1.19
N LEU A 78 3.14 31.29 1.03
CA LEU A 78 3.90 30.73 2.14
C LEU A 78 4.55 31.79 3.02
N ILE A 79 4.96 32.92 2.43
CA ILE A 79 5.54 34.06 3.17
C ILE A 79 4.50 34.69 4.10
N GLY A 80 3.26 34.85 3.62
CA GLY A 80 2.16 35.27 4.48
C GLY A 80 1.88 34.29 5.62
N ALA A 81 1.94 32.98 5.34
CA ALA A 81 1.74 31.95 6.36
C ALA A 81 2.82 32.01 7.45
N ILE A 82 4.10 32.09 7.06
CA ILE A 82 5.23 32.21 8.00
C ILE A 82 5.08 33.47 8.86
N ALA A 83 4.77 34.62 8.24
CA ALA A 83 4.55 35.86 8.97
C ALA A 83 3.41 35.73 10.00
N GLY A 84 2.27 35.15 9.59
CA GLY A 84 1.12 34.94 10.47
C GLY A 84 1.46 34.03 11.66
N VAL A 85 2.19 32.96 11.43
CA VAL A 85 2.61 32.05 12.50
C VAL A 85 3.64 32.71 13.44
N MET A 86 4.59 33.49 12.92
CA MET A 86 5.51 34.27 13.75
C MET A 86 4.78 35.28 14.64
N THR A 87 3.69 35.89 14.16
CA THR A 87 2.86 36.75 15.00
C THR A 87 2.23 35.98 16.18
N ILE A 88 1.82 34.72 15.98
CA ILE A 88 1.31 33.87 17.07
C ILE A 88 2.39 33.64 18.13
N ALA A 89 3.64 33.40 17.69
CA ALA A 89 4.76 33.23 18.60
C ALA A 89 4.99 34.49 19.45
N HIS A 90 4.92 35.67 18.84
CA HIS A 90 5.06 36.96 19.55
C HIS A 90 3.92 37.29 20.50
N SER A 91 2.69 36.91 20.17
CA SER A 91 1.53 37.17 21.01
C SER A 91 1.32 36.14 22.11
N GLU A 92 2.03 35.01 22.06
CA GLU A 92 1.87 33.85 22.94
C GLU A 92 0.41 33.42 23.13
N LYS A 93 -0.40 33.60 22.09
CA LYS A 93 -1.84 33.36 22.11
C LYS A 93 -2.34 32.97 20.73
N ALA A 94 -3.12 31.88 20.64
CA ALA A 94 -3.77 31.50 19.40
C ALA A 94 -5.13 32.23 19.30
N PRO A 95 -5.39 33.03 18.25
CA PRO A 95 -6.57 33.90 18.21
C PRO A 95 -7.89 33.14 18.05
N TYR A 96 -8.06 32.45 16.91
CA TYR A 96 -9.25 31.68 16.55
C TYR A 96 -8.82 30.38 15.89
N LEU A 97 -9.43 29.28 16.30
CA LEU A 97 -9.14 27.98 15.70
C LEU A 97 -10.26 27.57 14.76
N ALA A 98 -9.85 27.28 13.52
CA ALA A 98 -10.69 26.62 12.53
C ALA A 98 -10.47 25.11 12.61
N SER A 99 -11.56 24.35 12.43
CA SER A 99 -11.50 22.89 12.34
C SER A 99 -11.46 22.45 10.88
N VAL A 100 -10.80 21.33 10.60
CA VAL A 100 -10.62 20.85 9.23
C VAL A 100 -10.44 19.33 9.21
N ASN A 101 -11.12 18.62 8.31
CA ASN A 101 -10.92 17.17 8.18
C ASN A 101 -9.75 16.86 7.23
N ILE A 102 -8.75 16.14 7.72
CA ILE A 102 -7.61 15.63 6.95
C ILE A 102 -7.49 14.13 7.21
N ASN A 103 -7.62 13.32 6.15
CA ASN A 103 -7.53 11.85 6.22
C ASN A 103 -8.46 11.24 7.28
N GLY A 104 -9.70 11.73 7.37
CA GLY A 104 -10.71 11.24 8.31
C GLY A 104 -10.57 11.79 9.73
N LYS A 105 -9.54 12.60 10.03
CA LYS A 105 -9.32 13.19 11.35
C LYS A 105 -9.66 14.68 11.34
N GLU A 106 -10.46 15.12 12.32
CA GLU A 106 -10.65 16.54 12.60
C GLU A 106 -9.36 17.12 13.20
N LEU A 107 -8.79 18.11 12.54
CA LEU A 107 -7.63 18.87 12.95
C LEU A 107 -8.07 20.30 13.23
N LYS A 108 -7.56 20.93 14.30
CA LYS A 108 -7.79 22.36 14.55
C LYS A 108 -6.51 23.15 14.28
N TYR A 109 -6.61 24.35 13.74
CA TYR A 109 -5.45 25.20 13.46
C TYR A 109 -5.83 26.68 13.61
N ALA A 110 -4.85 27.51 13.92
CA ALA A 110 -5.00 28.93 14.13
C ALA A 110 -5.10 29.71 12.83
N VAL A 111 -6.17 30.47 12.70
CA VAL A 111 -6.35 31.36 11.57
C VAL A 111 -5.69 32.69 11.91
N ARG A 112 -4.46 32.90 11.41
CA ARG A 112 -3.76 34.19 11.46
C ARG A 112 -3.36 34.64 10.06
N GLY A 113 -3.77 35.85 9.68
CA GLY A 113 -3.51 36.41 8.35
C GLY A 113 -4.48 35.93 7.28
N LYS A 114 -4.05 35.96 6.00
CA LYS A 114 -4.87 35.58 4.82
C LYS A 114 -4.26 34.44 4.00
N ALA A 115 -3.27 33.74 4.56
CA ALA A 115 -2.58 32.66 3.87
C ALA A 115 -3.47 31.44 3.63
N ASP A 116 -3.11 30.63 2.63
CA ASP A 116 -3.80 29.37 2.36
C ASP A 116 -3.76 28.42 3.58
N LYS A 117 -4.90 27.78 3.88
CA LYS A 117 -5.06 26.91 5.05
C LYS A 117 -4.03 25.78 5.10
N LYS A 118 -3.65 25.19 3.96
CA LYS A 118 -2.66 24.10 3.90
C LYS A 118 -1.29 24.58 4.39
N LYS A 119 -0.93 25.83 4.08
CA LYS A 119 0.35 26.44 4.46
C LYS A 119 0.39 26.80 5.94
N LEU A 120 -0.73 27.30 6.50
CA LEU A 120 -0.86 27.54 7.95
C LEU A 120 -0.75 26.22 8.73
N ILE A 121 -1.53 25.22 8.35
CA ILE A 121 -1.51 23.88 8.97
C ILE A 121 -0.10 23.27 8.93
N ALA A 122 0.61 23.38 7.80
CA ALA A 122 1.96 22.84 7.66
C ALA A 122 2.96 23.46 8.64
N LEU A 123 2.82 24.75 8.96
CA LEU A 123 3.70 25.45 9.91
C LEU A 123 3.30 25.19 11.36
N GLU A 124 2.00 25.21 11.67
CA GLU A 124 1.51 24.92 13.02
C GLU A 124 1.70 23.47 13.44
N TYR A 125 1.86 22.57 12.47
CA TYR A 125 2.16 21.16 12.66
C TYR A 125 3.50 20.78 12.00
N ILE A 126 4.49 21.68 12.08
CA ILE A 126 5.80 21.52 11.41
C ILE A 126 6.53 20.20 11.73
N ASN A 127 6.33 19.68 12.93
CA ASN A 127 6.94 18.42 13.39
C ASN A 127 6.14 17.18 12.95
N ASN A 128 4.95 17.35 12.36
CA ASN A 128 4.18 16.24 11.83
C ASN A 128 4.64 15.96 10.39
N PRO A 129 5.23 14.78 10.10
CA PRO A 129 5.80 14.48 8.79
C PRO A 129 4.76 14.50 7.66
N LEU A 130 3.49 14.17 7.94
CA LEU A 130 2.43 14.19 6.95
C LEU A 130 1.93 15.61 6.69
N LEU A 131 1.70 16.40 7.75
CA LEU A 131 1.09 17.72 7.62
C LEU A 131 2.05 18.77 7.06
N ARG A 132 3.35 18.69 7.35
CA ARG A 132 4.33 19.67 6.83
C ARG A 132 4.46 19.65 5.30
N LEU A 133 4.18 18.50 4.67
CA LEU A 133 4.15 18.37 3.20
C LEU A 133 3.14 19.32 2.54
N LEU A 134 2.05 19.66 3.26
CA LEU A 134 1.01 20.56 2.76
C LEU A 134 1.54 21.97 2.44
N GLY A 135 2.62 22.40 3.10
CA GLY A 135 3.19 23.75 2.95
C GLY A 135 3.87 23.98 1.60
N ILE A 136 4.36 22.91 0.98
CA ILE A 136 5.13 22.96 -0.27
C ILE A 136 4.53 22.11 -1.39
N GLY A 137 3.42 21.41 -1.16
CA GLY A 137 2.84 20.46 -2.11
C GLY A 137 2.54 21.07 -3.48
N ASP A 138 2.05 22.30 -3.52
CA ASP A 138 1.81 23.03 -4.78
C ASP A 138 3.10 23.31 -5.55
N ILE A 139 4.18 23.67 -4.85
CA ILE A 139 5.50 23.90 -5.45
C ILE A 139 6.07 22.60 -5.99
N ALA A 140 6.07 21.55 -5.17
CA ALA A 140 6.60 20.24 -5.50
C ALA A 140 5.89 19.63 -6.72
N LEU A 141 4.55 19.62 -6.73
CA LEU A 141 3.76 19.09 -7.84
C LEU A 141 3.97 19.90 -9.13
N LYS A 142 3.94 21.24 -9.04
CA LYS A 142 4.17 22.11 -10.21
C LYS A 142 5.55 21.90 -10.83
N LYS A 143 6.56 21.61 -10.00
CA LYS A 143 7.94 21.37 -10.42
C LYS A 143 8.27 19.90 -10.65
N LYS A 144 7.29 19.00 -10.51
CA LYS A 144 7.43 17.54 -10.64
C LYS A 144 8.56 16.97 -9.74
N LEU A 145 8.63 17.45 -8.50
CA LEU A 145 9.65 17.03 -7.54
C LEU A 145 9.23 15.79 -6.75
N HIS A 146 10.23 15.07 -6.26
CA HIS A 146 10.09 13.97 -5.32
C HIS A 146 10.49 14.44 -3.92
N ILE A 147 9.55 14.36 -3.00
CA ILE A 147 9.70 14.82 -1.62
C ILE A 147 9.33 13.67 -0.68
N TYR A 148 10.17 13.42 0.31
CA TYR A 148 10.00 12.39 1.33
C TYR A 148 10.05 13.02 2.72
N SER A 149 9.20 12.54 3.62
CA SER A 149 9.00 13.18 4.93
C SER A 149 8.71 12.14 6.01
N TRP A 150 9.60 12.05 6.99
CA TRP A 150 9.51 11.16 8.16
C TRP A 150 9.92 11.90 9.45
N ASP A 151 9.77 11.26 10.61
CA ASP A 151 9.96 11.93 11.90
C ASP A 151 11.31 12.64 12.04
N LYS A 152 12.38 12.07 11.47
CA LYS A 152 13.75 12.57 11.59
C LYS A 152 14.26 13.32 10.35
N GLY A 153 13.52 13.35 9.24
CA GLY A 153 14.03 13.97 8.02
C GLY A 153 12.97 14.40 7.03
N PHE A 154 13.30 15.43 6.27
CA PHE A 154 12.44 16.04 5.26
C PHE A 154 13.28 16.39 4.03
N VAL A 155 13.17 15.59 2.96
CA VAL A 155 14.15 15.59 1.88
C VAL A 155 13.49 15.74 0.52
N CYS A 156 14.10 16.56 -0.34
CA CYS A 156 13.80 16.68 -1.75
C CYS A 156 14.93 16.03 -2.57
N THR A 157 14.59 15.05 -3.40
CA THR A 157 15.56 14.36 -4.28
C THR A 157 15.49 14.90 -5.72
N GLY A 158 14.75 15.99 -5.93
CA GLY A 158 14.62 16.65 -7.21
C GLY A 158 13.74 15.84 -8.16
N LEU A 159 14.23 15.64 -9.39
CA LEU A 159 13.53 14.87 -10.42
C LEU A 159 13.81 13.36 -10.33
N GLU A 160 14.75 12.95 -9.49
CA GLU A 160 15.04 11.55 -9.22
C GLU A 160 14.16 11.05 -8.06
N GLY A 161 13.36 10.01 -8.30
CA GLY A 161 12.46 9.45 -7.29
C GLY A 161 13.10 8.42 -6.37
N LYS A 162 14.41 8.50 -6.14
CA LYS A 162 15.12 7.57 -5.26
C LYS A 162 14.92 7.99 -3.80
N PRO A 163 14.11 7.27 -2.99
CA PRO A 163 13.90 7.65 -1.59
C PRO A 163 15.17 7.43 -0.75
N PRO A 164 15.39 8.25 0.31
CA PRO A 164 16.43 7.99 1.31
C PRO A 164 16.24 6.66 2.04
N GLU A 165 17.32 6.02 2.48
CA GLU A 165 17.26 4.75 3.22
C GLU A 165 16.51 4.89 4.55
N GLU A 166 16.81 5.93 5.33
CA GLU A 166 16.09 6.21 6.59
C GLU A 166 14.57 6.36 6.40
N PHE A 167 14.13 6.87 5.25
CA PHE A 167 12.72 6.98 4.93
C PHE A 167 12.08 5.60 4.70
N ILE A 168 12.79 4.71 4.00
CA ILE A 168 12.35 3.33 3.79
C ILE A 168 12.26 2.58 5.11
N GLU A 169 13.27 2.71 5.97
CA GLU A 169 13.28 2.09 7.30
C GLU A 169 12.15 2.61 8.18
N PHE A 170 11.90 3.91 8.17
CA PHE A 170 10.76 4.52 8.85
C PHE A 170 9.42 3.93 8.37
N LEU A 171 9.24 3.77 7.06
CA LEU A 171 8.03 3.17 6.51
C LEU A 171 7.89 1.71 6.91
N ALA A 172 8.97 0.92 6.78
CA ALA A 172 8.98 -0.48 7.18
C ALA A 172 8.59 -0.63 8.66
N GLY A 173 9.19 0.15 9.56
CA GLY A 173 8.84 0.16 10.98
C GLY A 173 7.37 0.53 11.23
N ASN A 174 6.85 1.55 10.55
CA ASN A 174 5.45 1.96 10.68
C ASN A 174 4.43 0.94 10.13
N ILE A 175 4.83 0.13 9.15
CA ILE A 175 4.00 -0.93 8.59
C ILE A 175 4.13 -2.23 9.41
N GLY A 176 5.20 -2.37 10.20
CA GLY A 176 5.51 -3.57 10.97
C GLY A 176 6.30 -4.61 10.17
N LEU A 177 7.14 -4.16 9.23
CA LEU A 177 8.02 -5.01 8.43
C LEU A 177 9.43 -5.05 9.03
N ARG A 178 10.07 -6.21 8.97
CA ARG A 178 11.47 -6.44 9.33
C ARG A 178 12.33 -6.52 8.07
N LYS A 179 13.59 -6.10 8.17
CA LYS A 179 14.57 -6.26 7.10
C LYS A 179 14.95 -7.74 6.97
N LEU A 180 14.78 -8.32 5.78
CA LEU A 180 15.20 -9.69 5.45
C LEU A 180 16.61 -9.71 4.85
N ASP A 181 16.90 -8.73 4.00
CA ASP A 181 18.20 -8.42 3.40
C ASP A 181 18.27 -6.92 3.03
N ASP A 182 19.31 -6.50 2.32
CA ASP A 182 19.55 -5.10 1.98
C ASP A 182 18.45 -4.45 1.15
N LYS A 183 17.63 -5.23 0.43
CA LYS A 183 16.59 -4.71 -0.47
C LYS A 183 15.20 -5.22 -0.14
N THR A 184 15.04 -6.16 0.77
CA THR A 184 13.73 -6.77 1.03
C THR A 184 13.31 -6.62 2.48
N PHE A 185 12.09 -6.09 2.68
CA PHE A 185 11.41 -5.98 3.96
C PHE A 185 10.16 -6.84 3.96
N THR A 186 9.93 -7.59 5.03
CA THR A 186 8.87 -8.59 5.11
C THR A 186 8.14 -8.56 6.44
N CYS A 187 6.93 -9.09 6.51
CA CYS A 187 6.32 -9.38 7.81
C CYS A 187 7.00 -10.60 8.47
N ALA A 188 6.83 -10.76 9.78
CA ALA A 188 7.46 -11.86 10.53
C ALA A 188 7.09 -13.27 10.03
N HIS A 189 5.95 -13.42 9.34
CA HIS A 189 5.48 -14.69 8.80
C HIS A 189 6.15 -15.11 7.49
N ILE A 190 6.91 -14.23 6.84
CA ILE A 190 7.62 -14.58 5.60
C ILE A 190 9.08 -14.83 5.97
N ASN A 191 9.51 -16.07 5.78
CA ASN A 191 10.89 -16.51 5.97
C ASN A 191 11.50 -16.92 4.61
N LYS A 192 12.84 -16.96 4.48
CA LYS A 192 13.52 -17.32 3.22
C LYS A 192 13.08 -18.66 2.60
N LYS A 193 12.46 -19.55 3.37
CA LYS A 193 11.93 -20.86 2.89
C LYS A 193 10.44 -20.85 2.53
N GLU A 194 9.67 -19.84 2.97
CA GLU A 194 8.20 -19.85 2.98
C GLU A 194 7.57 -18.80 2.05
N GLU A 195 8.39 -18.03 1.31
CA GLU A 195 7.91 -17.03 0.33
C GLU A 195 6.91 -17.59 -0.68
N SER A 196 7.01 -18.89 -1.01
CA SER A 196 6.12 -19.56 -1.96
C SER A 196 4.84 -20.13 -1.35
N GLU A 197 4.70 -20.17 -0.03
CA GLU A 197 3.58 -20.87 0.63
C GLU A 197 2.44 -19.95 1.05
N LEU A 198 2.72 -18.64 1.18
CA LEU A 198 1.77 -17.64 1.65
C LEU A 198 1.46 -16.65 0.54
N GLY A 199 0.18 -16.47 0.22
CA GLY A 199 -0.25 -15.45 -0.73
C GLY A 199 0.21 -14.09 -0.21
N CYS A 200 0.92 -13.32 -1.01
CA CYS A 200 1.53 -12.09 -0.56
C CYS A 200 1.35 -10.94 -1.55
N LEU A 201 1.32 -9.74 -1.00
CA LEU A 201 1.41 -8.50 -1.74
C LEU A 201 2.86 -8.08 -1.77
N LYS A 202 3.39 -7.87 -2.98
CA LYS A 202 4.71 -7.29 -3.23
C LYS A 202 4.53 -5.84 -3.68
N ILE A 203 5.15 -4.92 -2.97
CA ILE A 203 5.26 -3.51 -3.37
C ILE A 203 6.74 -3.20 -3.59
N LYS A 204 7.12 -2.96 -4.85
CA LYS A 204 8.50 -2.68 -5.25
C LYS A 204 8.68 -1.21 -5.57
N TRP A 205 9.67 -0.60 -4.94
CA TRP A 205 10.13 0.74 -5.32
C TRP A 205 11.04 0.67 -6.55
N MET A 206 10.61 1.25 -7.65
CA MET A 206 11.30 1.08 -8.94
C MET A 206 12.67 1.76 -8.98
N TYR A 207 12.85 2.86 -8.24
CA TYR A 207 14.08 3.67 -8.28
C TYR A 207 15.28 3.07 -7.53
N ASN A 208 15.06 2.27 -6.49
CA ASN A 208 16.14 1.63 -5.72
C ASN A 208 16.01 0.10 -5.64
N GLY A 209 14.91 -0.47 -6.15
CA GLY A 209 14.65 -1.90 -6.17
C GLY A 209 14.31 -2.48 -4.81
N VAL A 210 13.89 -1.67 -3.84
CA VAL A 210 13.46 -2.15 -2.52
C VAL A 210 12.08 -2.80 -2.63
N ASP A 211 11.92 -3.97 -2.02
CA ASP A 211 10.69 -4.76 -2.01
C ASP A 211 10.09 -4.80 -0.60
N PHE A 212 8.79 -4.49 -0.49
CA PHE A 212 7.98 -4.77 0.69
C PHE A 212 7.08 -5.97 0.40
N LEU A 213 7.21 -7.04 1.19
CA LEU A 213 6.42 -8.25 1.08
C LEU A 213 5.50 -8.39 2.29
N ILE A 214 4.19 -8.48 2.03
CA ILE A 214 3.16 -8.53 3.07
C ILE A 214 2.30 -9.76 2.82
N CYS A 215 2.34 -10.74 3.74
CA CYS A 215 1.50 -11.93 3.61
C CYS A 215 0.01 -11.60 3.83
N LYS A 216 -0.87 -12.44 3.30
CA LYS A 216 -2.34 -12.31 3.42
C LYS A 216 -2.83 -12.13 4.86
N LYS A 217 -2.14 -12.71 5.85
CA LYS A 217 -2.45 -12.56 7.30
C LYS A 217 -2.13 -11.16 7.84
N CYS A 218 -1.10 -10.50 7.31
CA CYS A 218 -0.66 -9.17 7.73
C CYS A 218 -1.25 -8.04 6.87
N ALA A 219 -1.97 -8.38 5.80
CA ALA A 219 -2.49 -7.49 4.76
C ALA A 219 -3.65 -6.59 5.25
N THR A 220 -3.45 -5.89 6.36
CA THR A 220 -4.46 -5.06 7.02
C THR A 220 -4.45 -3.63 6.50
N GLY A 221 -5.61 -3.13 6.07
CA GLY A 221 -5.74 -1.80 5.47
C GLY A 221 -5.04 -1.71 4.11
N ASN A 222 -4.65 -0.51 3.69
CA ASN A 222 -4.05 -0.26 2.37
C ASN A 222 -2.62 0.27 2.52
N THR A 223 -1.61 -0.57 2.27
CA THR A 223 -0.20 -0.22 2.50
C THR A 223 0.29 0.87 1.55
N PHE A 224 -0.13 0.88 0.28
CA PHE A 224 0.15 1.99 -0.63
C PHE A 224 -0.29 3.35 -0.06
N SER A 225 -1.48 3.42 0.56
CA SER A 225 -1.99 4.63 1.22
C SER A 225 -1.21 4.99 2.48
N LYS A 226 -0.73 3.98 3.22
CA LYS A 226 0.17 4.19 4.39
C LYS A 226 1.52 4.78 3.96
N ILE A 227 2.03 4.39 2.80
CA ILE A 227 3.29 4.88 2.22
C ILE A 227 3.11 6.29 1.61
N SER A 228 2.18 6.41 0.66
CA SER A 228 2.00 7.59 -0.19
C SER A 228 1.66 8.89 0.55
N LYS A 229 1.20 8.81 1.79
CA LYS A 229 0.90 9.96 2.64
C LYS A 229 2.14 10.68 3.18
N TYR A 230 3.31 10.04 3.14
CA TYR A 230 4.59 10.59 3.60
C TYR A 230 5.47 11.12 2.46
N MET A 231 4.94 11.17 1.24
CA MET A 231 5.68 11.63 0.07
C MET A 231 4.83 12.49 -0.86
N ILE A 232 5.50 13.33 -1.65
CA ILE A 232 4.93 14.01 -2.82
C ILE A 232 5.74 13.57 -4.02
N GLU A 233 5.07 13.01 -5.02
CA GLU A 233 5.69 12.61 -6.28
C GLU A 233 4.72 12.96 -7.44
N PRO A 234 5.23 13.15 -8.66
CA PRO A 234 4.40 13.51 -9.81
C PRO A 234 3.40 12.40 -10.19
N ASP A 235 3.85 11.15 -10.11
CA ASP A 235 3.05 9.97 -10.39
C ASP A 235 3.48 8.81 -9.48
N GLN A 236 2.75 8.64 -8.36
CA GLN A 236 3.04 7.63 -7.35
C GLN A 236 2.79 6.20 -7.88
N ASN A 237 1.96 6.05 -8.90
CA ASN A 237 1.64 4.74 -9.48
C ASN A 237 2.76 4.24 -10.40
N ARG A 238 3.71 5.11 -10.78
CA ARG A 238 4.90 4.73 -11.57
C ARG A 238 6.12 4.46 -10.71
N SER A 239 6.20 5.03 -9.51
CA SER A 239 7.33 4.81 -8.61
C SER A 239 7.23 3.50 -7.84
N LEU A 240 6.00 3.01 -7.64
CA LEU A 240 5.69 1.78 -6.92
C LEU A 240 5.03 0.78 -7.86
N ASP A 241 5.67 -0.37 -8.06
CA ASP A 241 5.09 -1.54 -8.72
C ASP A 241 4.41 -2.43 -7.67
N VAL A 242 3.14 -2.76 -7.89
CA VAL A 242 2.32 -3.53 -6.95
C VAL A 242 1.89 -4.83 -7.61
N LYS A 243 2.32 -5.95 -7.03
CA LYS A 243 2.07 -7.28 -7.56
C LYS A 243 1.51 -8.21 -6.49
N VAL A 244 0.43 -8.92 -6.83
CA VAL A 244 -0.07 -10.03 -6.02
C VAL A 244 0.66 -11.30 -6.41
N MET A 245 1.29 -11.95 -5.43
CA MET A 245 1.87 -13.28 -5.57
C MET A 245 0.90 -14.28 -4.92
N PRO A 246 0.14 -15.05 -5.71
CA PRO A 246 -0.92 -15.91 -5.20
C PRO A 246 -0.35 -17.14 -4.47
N SER A 247 -1.12 -17.70 -3.54
CA SER A 247 -0.81 -18.99 -2.90
C SER A 247 -1.45 -20.22 -3.54
N ILE A 248 -1.93 -20.09 -4.79
CA ILE A 248 -2.68 -21.16 -5.47
C ILE A 248 -1.80 -22.40 -5.72
N ILE A 249 -0.53 -22.22 -6.07
CA ILE A 249 0.43 -23.31 -6.27
C ILE A 249 1.64 -23.07 -5.36
N LYS A 250 1.65 -23.74 -4.20
CA LYS A 250 2.73 -23.70 -3.22
C LYS A 250 3.89 -24.58 -3.64
N SER A 251 3.59 -25.82 -4.06
CA SER A 251 4.59 -26.79 -4.50
C SER A 251 4.13 -27.57 -5.73
N CYS A 252 5.09 -27.94 -6.57
CA CYS A 252 4.85 -28.78 -7.74
C CYS A 252 5.44 -30.16 -7.44
N LYS A 253 4.59 -31.20 -7.38
CA LYS A 253 5.02 -32.56 -7.01
C LYS A 253 5.52 -33.38 -8.20
N ASN A 254 5.17 -32.95 -9.42
CA ASN A 254 5.60 -33.59 -10.66
C ASN A 254 6.41 -32.66 -11.56
N LYS A 255 7.23 -33.25 -12.44
CA LYS A 255 7.93 -32.52 -13.51
C LYS A 255 6.91 -32.13 -14.59
N CYS A 256 6.25 -30.99 -14.44
CA CYS A 256 5.37 -30.47 -15.48
C CYS A 256 6.19 -30.03 -16.70
N SER A 257 5.82 -30.51 -17.89
CA SER A 257 6.34 -30.03 -19.17
C SER A 257 6.02 -28.53 -19.40
N ASN A 258 4.82 -28.09 -19.03
CA ASN A 258 4.37 -26.69 -19.01
C ASN A 258 3.79 -26.31 -17.64
N CYS A 259 4.64 -25.83 -16.73
CA CYS A 259 4.25 -25.51 -15.36
C CYS A 259 3.38 -24.25 -15.27
N VAL A 260 2.13 -24.43 -14.84
CA VAL A 260 1.13 -23.36 -14.64
C VAL A 260 1.63 -22.28 -13.67
N LYS A 261 2.53 -22.63 -12.75
CA LYS A 261 3.11 -21.68 -11.80
C LYS A 261 3.79 -20.50 -12.51
N LYS A 262 4.51 -20.74 -13.61
CA LYS A 262 5.16 -19.67 -14.38
C LYS A 262 4.14 -18.75 -15.06
N ASP A 263 3.04 -19.33 -15.54
CA ASP A 263 1.93 -18.56 -16.13
C ASP A 263 1.28 -17.66 -15.08
N LEU A 264 1.09 -18.18 -13.85
CA LEU A 264 0.53 -17.44 -12.73
C LEU A 264 1.45 -16.35 -12.21
N GLU A 265 2.75 -16.59 -12.16
CA GLU A 265 3.75 -15.59 -11.75
C GLU A 265 3.80 -14.40 -12.72
N ASN A 266 3.41 -14.58 -13.99
CA ASN A 266 3.38 -13.51 -15.00
C ASN A 266 2.01 -12.83 -15.14
N LEU A 267 1.01 -13.24 -14.36
CA LEU A 267 -0.30 -12.60 -14.41
C LEU A 267 -0.25 -11.16 -13.90
N GLU A 268 -0.84 -10.27 -14.70
CA GLU A 268 -1.07 -8.89 -14.30
C GLU A 268 -1.98 -8.83 -13.07
N THR A 269 -1.59 -7.98 -12.12
CA THR A 269 -2.43 -7.69 -10.95
C THR A 269 -3.57 -6.76 -11.35
N LYS A 270 -4.80 -7.24 -11.20
CA LYS A 270 -6.02 -6.48 -11.43
C LYS A 270 -6.41 -5.64 -10.21
N PHE A 271 -7.39 -4.75 -10.40
CA PHE A 271 -7.99 -3.90 -9.35
C PHE A 271 -7.03 -2.87 -8.72
N LEU A 272 -5.91 -2.57 -9.38
CA LEU A 272 -4.93 -1.59 -8.93
C LEU A 272 -5.51 -0.17 -8.82
N ASP A 273 -6.45 0.21 -9.69
CA ASP A 273 -7.10 1.52 -9.61
C ASP A 273 -7.91 1.71 -8.33
N GLU A 274 -8.68 0.69 -7.91
CA GLU A 274 -9.39 0.69 -6.63
C GLU A 274 -8.40 0.74 -5.46
N TYR A 275 -7.33 -0.04 -5.56
CA TYR A 275 -6.29 -0.13 -4.54
C TYR A 275 -5.55 1.20 -4.36
N PHE A 276 -5.06 1.82 -5.42
CA PHE A 276 -4.37 3.11 -5.36
C PHE A 276 -5.28 4.26 -4.91
N ARG A 277 -6.61 4.12 -5.11
CA ARG A 277 -7.58 5.08 -4.57
C ARG A 277 -7.84 4.90 -3.08
N GLY A 278 -7.39 3.81 -2.48
CA GLY A 278 -7.63 3.43 -1.09
C GLY A 278 -9.02 2.86 -0.85
N ILE A 279 -9.69 2.34 -1.90
CA ILE A 279 -11.04 1.78 -1.81
C ILE A 279 -10.98 0.36 -1.24
N ILE A 280 -10.01 -0.44 -1.69
CA ILE A 280 -9.77 -1.80 -1.20
C ILE A 280 -8.47 -1.88 -0.40
N SER A 281 -8.46 -2.80 0.56
CA SER A 281 -7.31 -3.18 1.38
C SER A 281 -6.34 -4.09 0.62
N ASP A 282 -5.15 -4.29 1.19
CA ASP A 282 -4.15 -5.26 0.72
C ASP A 282 -4.76 -6.67 0.68
N HIS A 283 -5.52 -7.05 1.71
CA HIS A 283 -6.18 -8.36 1.78
C HIS A 283 -7.21 -8.53 0.66
N GLU A 284 -8.11 -7.56 0.48
CA GLU A 284 -9.12 -7.61 -0.59
C GLU A 284 -8.47 -7.63 -1.98
N LEU A 285 -7.37 -6.91 -2.19
CA LEU A 285 -6.62 -6.96 -3.44
C LEU A 285 -6.06 -8.36 -3.71
N ILE A 286 -5.47 -9.01 -2.70
CA ILE A 286 -4.99 -10.39 -2.80
C ILE A 286 -6.15 -11.33 -3.12
N GLU A 287 -7.25 -11.26 -2.38
CA GLU A 287 -8.38 -12.18 -2.56
C GLU A 287 -9.08 -12.05 -3.92
N LYS A 288 -9.32 -10.82 -4.38
CA LYS A 288 -9.93 -10.58 -5.70
C LYS A 288 -9.04 -11.13 -6.82
N ASN A 289 -7.71 -10.92 -6.73
CA ASN A 289 -6.77 -11.44 -7.71
C ASN A 289 -6.65 -12.97 -7.64
N GLU A 290 -6.60 -13.56 -6.45
CA GLU A 290 -6.58 -15.03 -6.30
C GLU A 290 -7.82 -15.67 -6.93
N LYS A 291 -9.02 -15.08 -6.75
CA LYS A 291 -10.26 -15.55 -7.39
C LYS A 291 -10.18 -15.49 -8.93
N GLU A 292 -9.76 -14.37 -9.49
CA GLU A 292 -9.55 -14.21 -10.94
C GLU A 292 -8.56 -15.23 -11.50
N MET A 293 -7.48 -15.48 -10.76
CA MET A 293 -6.48 -16.48 -11.16
C MET A 293 -7.04 -17.89 -11.11
N ILE A 294 -7.80 -18.26 -10.07
CA ILE A 294 -8.48 -19.56 -9.96
C ILE A 294 -9.44 -19.76 -11.13
N GLU A 295 -10.27 -18.77 -11.45
CA GLU A 295 -11.22 -18.86 -12.56
C GLU A 295 -10.50 -18.97 -13.92
N LYS A 296 -9.37 -18.27 -14.11
CA LYS A 296 -8.54 -18.45 -15.30
C LYS A 296 -7.97 -19.88 -15.41
N ILE A 297 -7.54 -20.48 -14.30
CA ILE A 297 -7.05 -21.86 -14.30
C ILE A 297 -8.21 -22.80 -14.63
N LYS A 298 -9.37 -22.71 -13.98
CA LYS A 298 -10.53 -23.58 -14.23
C LYS A 298 -10.99 -23.59 -15.69
N ASN A 299 -10.84 -22.46 -16.39
CA ASN A 299 -11.22 -22.31 -17.79
C ASN A 299 -10.10 -22.72 -18.78
N MET A 300 -8.99 -23.30 -18.33
CA MET A 300 -7.97 -23.83 -19.23
C MET A 300 -8.44 -25.13 -19.87
N ASN A 301 -8.22 -25.28 -21.18
CA ASN A 301 -8.48 -26.52 -21.90
C ASN A 301 -7.33 -27.53 -21.72
N ARG A 302 -7.03 -27.90 -20.48
CA ARG A 302 -6.06 -28.95 -20.14
C ARG A 302 -6.39 -29.60 -18.81
N ARG A 303 -6.02 -30.87 -18.64
CA ARG A 303 -6.03 -31.55 -17.35
C ARG A 303 -4.99 -30.95 -16.40
N LEU A 304 -5.42 -30.66 -15.18
CA LEU A 304 -4.56 -30.15 -14.12
C LEU A 304 -5.19 -30.43 -12.76
N PHE A 305 -4.46 -31.12 -11.89
CA PHE A 305 -4.92 -31.45 -10.55
C PHE A 305 -4.17 -30.63 -9.49
N ILE A 306 -4.92 -29.90 -8.66
CA ILE A 306 -4.38 -29.10 -7.55
C ILE A 306 -5.16 -29.39 -6.27
N LEU A 307 -4.47 -29.86 -5.23
CA LEU A 307 -5.02 -30.07 -3.88
C LEU A 307 -4.20 -29.30 -2.84
N ASP A 308 -4.84 -28.40 -2.09
CA ASP A 308 -4.24 -27.64 -0.98
C ASP A 308 -2.97 -26.84 -1.35
N GLY A 309 -2.87 -26.48 -2.63
CA GLY A 309 -1.73 -25.79 -3.23
C GLY A 309 -0.62 -26.71 -3.74
N ASN A 310 -0.80 -28.03 -3.68
CA ASN A 310 0.08 -28.98 -4.34
C ASN A 310 -0.43 -29.25 -5.76
N CYS A 311 0.41 -28.93 -6.75
CA CYS A 311 0.13 -29.21 -8.15
C CYS A 311 0.70 -30.59 -8.53
N PHE A 312 -0.17 -31.45 -9.07
CA PHE A 312 0.17 -32.80 -9.54
C PHE A 312 0.27 -32.88 -11.07
N GLY A 313 0.01 -31.78 -11.78
CA GLY A 313 -0.03 -31.78 -13.24
C GLY A 313 -1.23 -32.57 -13.74
N ASP A 314 -1.02 -33.39 -14.76
CA ASP A 314 -1.98 -34.30 -15.39
C ASP A 314 -1.86 -35.74 -14.87
N ASP A 315 -1.23 -35.95 -13.71
CA ASP A 315 -1.03 -37.27 -13.09
C ASP A 315 -2.15 -37.59 -12.08
N PRO A 316 -3.18 -38.36 -12.48
CA PRO A 316 -4.27 -38.73 -11.58
C PRO A 316 -3.80 -39.65 -10.46
N SER A 317 -2.82 -40.54 -10.71
CA SER A 317 -2.32 -41.49 -9.71
C SER A 317 -1.69 -40.79 -8.50
N ALA A 318 -0.86 -39.78 -8.76
CA ALA A 318 -0.24 -38.99 -7.69
C ALA A 318 -1.28 -38.17 -6.90
N PHE A 319 -2.31 -37.65 -7.56
CA PHE A 319 -3.41 -36.92 -6.93
C PHE A 319 -4.31 -37.84 -6.08
N ILE A 320 -4.64 -39.02 -6.56
CA ILE A 320 -5.48 -39.99 -5.83
C ILE A 320 -4.77 -40.46 -4.57
N LYS A 321 -3.47 -40.74 -4.67
CA LYS A 321 -2.66 -41.27 -3.55
C LYS A 321 -2.70 -40.36 -2.32
N ILE A 322 -2.77 -39.03 -2.49
CA ILE A 322 -2.78 -38.08 -1.37
C ILE A 322 -4.16 -37.97 -0.68
N LEU A 323 -5.24 -38.44 -1.34
CA LEU A 323 -6.59 -38.47 -0.75
C LEU A 323 -6.80 -39.65 0.20
N HIS A 324 -5.87 -40.60 0.24
CA HIS A 324 -5.94 -41.84 1.03
C HIS A 324 -7.27 -42.61 0.87
N PRO A 325 -7.70 -42.92 -0.38
CA PRO A 325 -8.94 -43.66 -0.61
C PRO A 325 -8.84 -45.13 -0.19
N ASN A 326 -9.97 -45.76 0.06
CA ASN A 326 -10.10 -47.23 0.03
C ASN A 326 -10.11 -47.77 -1.43
N ASP A 327 -10.10 -49.09 -1.60
CA ASP A 327 -9.98 -49.70 -2.94
C ASP A 327 -11.15 -49.32 -3.86
N MET A 328 -12.39 -49.28 -3.37
CA MET A 328 -13.54 -48.88 -4.16
C MET A 328 -13.50 -47.39 -4.51
N GLU A 329 -13.20 -46.52 -3.53
CA GLU A 329 -13.06 -45.09 -3.75
C GLU A 329 -11.97 -44.79 -4.78
N LYS A 330 -10.87 -45.55 -4.77
CA LYS A 330 -9.78 -45.40 -5.73
C LYS A 330 -10.30 -45.65 -7.16
N VAL A 331 -10.96 -46.78 -7.40
CA VAL A 331 -11.51 -47.14 -8.73
C VAL A 331 -12.53 -46.09 -9.19
N SER A 332 -13.41 -45.63 -8.30
CA SER A 332 -14.39 -44.57 -8.60
C SER A 332 -13.73 -43.24 -8.98
N ILE A 333 -12.70 -42.82 -8.23
CA ILE A 333 -12.01 -41.56 -8.52
C ILE A 333 -11.22 -41.68 -9.83
N GLU A 334 -10.55 -42.80 -10.10
CA GLU A 334 -9.84 -43.03 -11.36
C GLU A 334 -10.77 -42.85 -12.57
N PHE A 335 -11.95 -43.47 -12.52
CA PHE A 335 -12.99 -43.32 -13.55
C PHE A 335 -13.40 -41.84 -13.77
N ILE A 336 -13.60 -41.08 -12.70
CA ILE A 336 -13.98 -39.66 -12.80
C ILE A 336 -12.85 -38.84 -13.42
N LEU A 337 -11.61 -38.99 -12.91
CA LEU A 337 -10.48 -38.18 -13.34
C LEU A 337 -10.09 -38.44 -14.80
N ASP A 338 -10.31 -39.65 -15.31
CA ASP A 338 -10.06 -39.98 -16.72
C ASP A 338 -11.02 -39.26 -17.68
N LYS A 339 -12.26 -38.99 -17.24
CA LYS A 339 -13.26 -38.26 -18.03
C LYS A 339 -13.10 -36.74 -17.93
N LEU A 340 -12.47 -36.24 -16.88
CA LEU A 340 -12.23 -34.80 -16.72
C LEU A 340 -11.22 -34.29 -17.76
N GLN A 341 -11.63 -33.30 -18.56
CA GLN A 341 -10.74 -32.60 -19.51
C GLN A 341 -10.30 -31.22 -19.01
N THR A 342 -10.86 -30.76 -17.89
CA THR A 342 -10.63 -29.44 -17.30
C THR A 342 -9.87 -29.54 -15.98
N PRO A 343 -9.28 -28.43 -15.49
CA PRO A 343 -8.60 -28.41 -14.20
C PRO A 343 -9.52 -28.67 -13.01
N LEU A 344 -9.04 -29.47 -12.07
CA LEU A 344 -9.64 -29.72 -10.76
C LEU A 344 -8.79 -29.04 -9.69
N ILE A 345 -9.37 -28.03 -9.04
CA ILE A 345 -8.73 -27.26 -7.96
C ILE A 345 -9.58 -27.38 -6.71
N VAL A 346 -9.05 -28.05 -5.69
CA VAL A 346 -9.79 -28.36 -4.46
C VAL A 346 -8.94 -28.08 -3.21
N SER A 347 -9.58 -27.90 -2.07
CA SER A 347 -8.91 -27.66 -0.78
C SER A 347 -9.63 -28.38 0.34
N ASN A 348 -8.88 -28.92 1.31
CA ASN A 348 -9.37 -29.75 2.42
C ASN A 348 -10.31 -30.88 1.96
N MET A 349 -9.94 -31.54 0.85
CA MET A 349 -10.75 -32.56 0.19
C MET A 349 -10.37 -33.97 0.66
N THR A 350 -11.37 -34.82 0.86
CA THR A 350 -11.20 -36.27 1.09
C THR A 350 -11.71 -37.05 -0.11
N ALA A 351 -11.33 -38.33 -0.23
CA ALA A 351 -11.81 -39.21 -1.30
C ALA A 351 -13.34 -39.20 -1.41
N ASN A 352 -14.04 -39.48 -0.31
CA ASN A 352 -15.50 -39.45 -0.25
C ASN A 352 -16.12 -38.09 -0.68
N LYS A 353 -15.60 -36.95 -0.21
CA LYS A 353 -16.12 -35.63 -0.60
C LYS A 353 -15.89 -35.33 -2.08
N LEU A 354 -14.81 -35.84 -2.66
CA LEU A 354 -14.56 -35.72 -4.09
C LEU A 354 -15.59 -36.52 -4.89
N LEU A 355 -15.92 -37.74 -4.44
CA LEU A 355 -16.97 -38.54 -5.05
C LEU A 355 -18.33 -37.84 -4.95
N GLU A 356 -18.70 -37.31 -3.79
CA GLU A 356 -19.94 -36.55 -3.61
C GLU A 356 -20.05 -35.37 -4.59
N LEU A 357 -18.94 -34.65 -4.82
CA LEU A 357 -18.89 -33.51 -5.75
C LEU A 357 -19.24 -33.91 -7.19
N PHE A 358 -18.82 -35.09 -7.61
CA PHE A 358 -18.95 -35.58 -9.00
C PHE A 358 -20.04 -36.65 -9.17
N TRP A 359 -20.66 -37.11 -8.08
CA TRP A 359 -21.61 -38.22 -8.10
C TRP A 359 -22.80 -37.97 -9.03
N LYS A 360 -23.32 -36.75 -9.05
CA LYS A 360 -24.46 -36.39 -9.89
C LYS A 360 -24.18 -36.55 -11.38
N GLU A 361 -22.93 -36.31 -11.81
CA GLU A 361 -22.53 -36.34 -13.21
C GLU A 361 -21.97 -37.70 -13.63
N TYR A 362 -21.22 -38.35 -12.75
CA TYR A 362 -20.45 -39.56 -13.07
C TYR A 362 -20.88 -40.82 -12.30
N GLY A 363 -21.77 -40.71 -11.31
CA GLY A 363 -22.17 -41.83 -10.44
C GLY A 363 -22.90 -42.95 -11.19
N LEU A 364 -23.93 -42.61 -11.97
CA LEU A 364 -24.63 -43.60 -12.80
C LEU A 364 -23.72 -44.18 -13.90
N PRO A 365 -22.99 -43.38 -14.71
CA PRO A 365 -22.01 -43.92 -15.66
C PRO A 365 -20.99 -44.87 -15.03
N PHE A 366 -20.59 -44.62 -13.78
CA PHE A 366 -19.67 -45.49 -13.04
C PHE A 366 -20.32 -46.82 -12.65
N LEU A 367 -21.56 -46.79 -12.15
CA LEU A 367 -22.32 -48.00 -11.80
C LEU A 367 -22.57 -48.88 -13.03
N GLU A 368 -22.92 -48.27 -14.17
CA GLU A 368 -23.08 -48.99 -15.43
C GLU A 368 -21.79 -49.71 -15.86
N GLU A 369 -20.62 -49.10 -15.65
CA GLU A 369 -19.32 -49.70 -16.03
C GLU A 369 -18.87 -50.82 -15.08
N ILE A 370 -19.20 -50.73 -13.78
CA ILE A 370 -18.81 -51.75 -12.79
C ILE A 370 -19.78 -52.93 -12.75
N LEU A 371 -21.09 -52.68 -12.86
CA LEU A 371 -22.10 -53.73 -12.68
C LEU A 371 -22.34 -54.55 -13.95
N ASP A 372 -21.90 -54.06 -15.12
CA ASP A 372 -22.13 -54.68 -16.45
C ASP A 372 -23.62 -54.99 -16.73
N ASP A 373 -24.52 -54.33 -15.98
CA ASP A 373 -25.98 -54.46 -16.05
C ASP A 373 -26.62 -53.09 -15.78
N LYS A 374 -27.25 -52.55 -16.82
CA LYS A 374 -27.87 -51.23 -16.78
C LYS A 374 -29.12 -51.20 -15.91
N ASP A 375 -29.90 -52.27 -15.91
CA ASP A 375 -31.17 -52.30 -15.18
C ASP A 375 -30.91 -52.28 -13.68
N ILE A 376 -29.88 -52.99 -13.21
CA ILE A 376 -29.43 -52.98 -11.81
C ILE A 376 -28.76 -51.64 -11.42
N ALA A 377 -28.04 -51.00 -12.34
CA ALA A 377 -27.43 -49.69 -12.07
C ALA A 377 -28.44 -48.54 -11.93
N HIS A 378 -29.66 -48.72 -12.46
CA HIS A 378 -30.75 -47.73 -12.43
C HIS A 378 -31.75 -47.90 -11.28
N GLU A 379 -31.71 -49.04 -10.57
CA GLU A 379 -32.43 -49.28 -9.31
C GLU A 379 -31.71 -48.62 -8.11
#